data_AF-A0A920NDK4-F1
#
_entry.id   AF-A0A920NDK4-F1
#
_cell.length_a   1.000
_cell.length_b   1.000
_cell.length_c   1.000
_cell.angle_alpha   90.00
_cell.angle_beta   90.00
_cell.angle_gamma   90.00
#
_symmetry.space_group_name_H-M   'P 1'
#
loop_
_entity.id
_entity.type
_entity.pdbx_description
1 polymer ?
#
loop_
_entity_poly.entity_id
_entity_poly.type
_entity_poly.pdbx_seq_one_letter_code
_entity_poly.pdbx_strand_id
1 'polypeptide(L)' 'MNDVNIQDWVGRTEQNTELVSLRQSVGMSAMLDYELTPQAGDPLPPGWHWIFFPRDG' A
#
# COMPACT_ATOMS: atom_id res chain seq x y z
N MET A 1 5.58 28.61 18.06
CA MET A 1 5.48 27.18 17.75
C MET A 1 3.99 26.87 17.74
N ASN A 2 3.45 26.37 16.62
CA ASN A 2 2.05 25.96 16.58
C ASN A 2 1.95 24.60 17.25
N ASP A 3 1.26 24.52 18.39
CA ASP A 3 0.95 23.27 19.06
C ASP A 3 0.06 22.42 18.15
N VAL A 4 0.59 21.29 17.68
CA VAL A 4 -0.22 20.29 16.98
C VAL A 4 -1.20 19.71 17.97
N ASN A 5 -2.48 20.04 17.81
CA ASN A 5 -3.55 19.49 18.65
C ASN A 5 -3.94 18.10 18.13
N ILE A 6 -3.62 17.07 18.89
CA ILE A 6 -3.95 15.68 18.55
C ILE A 6 -5.46 15.42 18.45
N GLN A 7 -6.30 16.28 19.04
CA GLN A 7 -7.77 16.16 18.98
C GLN A 7 -8.31 16.44 17.58
N ASP A 8 -7.61 17.24 16.76
CA ASP A 8 -8.03 17.57 15.40
C ASP A 8 -7.98 16.36 14.45
N TRP A 9 -7.32 15.27 14.87
CA TRP A 9 -7.23 14.03 14.11
C TRP A 9 -8.37 13.06 14.41
N VAL A 10 -9.12 13.28 15.50
CA VAL A 10 -10.24 12.42 15.89
C VAL A 10 -11.41 12.65 14.93
N GLY A 11 -11.76 11.64 14.14
CA GLY A 11 -12.85 11.70 13.16
C GLY A 11 -12.42 12.06 11.73
N ARG A 12 -11.14 12.32 11.48
CA ARG A 12 -10.61 12.53 10.13
C ARG A 12 -10.52 11.19 9.39
N THR A 13 -11.20 11.10 8.24
CA THR A 13 -11.13 9.95 7.33
C THR A 13 -10.42 10.37 6.05
N GLU A 14 -9.51 9.55 5.57
CA GLU A 14 -8.79 9.75 4.32
C GLU A 14 -9.01 8.55 3.40
N GLN A 15 -9.26 8.81 2.12
CA GLN A 15 -9.41 7.79 1.10
C GLN A 15 -8.34 8.02 0.04
N ASN A 16 -7.54 7.00 -0.23
CA ASN A 16 -6.56 7.00 -1.31
C ASN A 16 -6.89 5.91 -2.33
N THR A 17 -6.61 6.18 -3.60
CA THR A 17 -6.73 5.23 -4.70
C THR A 17 -5.37 5.12 -5.38
N GLU A 18 -4.82 3.91 -5.39
CA GLU A 18 -3.50 3.65 -5.96
C GLU A 18 -3.59 2.57 -7.03
N LEU A 19 -2.68 2.67 -8.01
CA LEU A 19 -2.55 1.66 -9.05
C LEU A 19 -1.58 0.57 -8.61
N VAL A 20 -2.05 -0.67 -8.57
CA VAL A 20 -1.20 -1.84 -8.31
C VAL A 20 -0.20 -2.02 -9.45
N SER A 21 1.05 -1.62 -9.23
CA SER A 21 2.11 -1.76 -10.23
C SER A 21 2.57 -3.21 -10.32
N LEU A 22 2.58 -3.75 -11.54
CA LEU A 22 3.16 -5.06 -11.82
C LEU A 22 4.62 -5.14 -11.36
N ARG A 23 5.39 -4.06 -11.55
CA ARG A 23 6.80 -3.98 -11.16
C ARG A 23 6.98 -4.15 -9.65
N GLN A 24 6.15 -3.47 -8.86
CA GLN A 24 6.19 -3.58 -7.40
C GLN A 24 5.74 -4.98 -6.96
N SER A 25 4.72 -5.54 -7.61
CA SER A 25 4.21 -6.88 -7.32
C SER A 25 5.27 -7.97 -7.59
N VAL A 26 5.99 -7.89 -8.70
CA VAL A 26 7.10 -8.80 -9.03
C VAL A 26 8.30 -8.61 -8.10
N GLY A 27 8.62 -7.37 -7.73
CA GLY A 27 9.65 -7.11 -6.74
C GLY A 27 9.31 -7.71 -5.38
N MET A 28 8.05 -7.59 -4.96
CA MET A 28 7.54 -8.15 -3.72
C MET A 28 7.56 -9.69 -3.75
N SER A 29 7.14 -10.30 -4.86
CA SER A 29 7.18 -11.76 -5.00
C SER A 29 8.61 -12.28 -4.85
N ALA A 30 9.59 -11.60 -5.44
CA ALA A 30 11.00 -11.96 -5.27
C ALA A 30 11.50 -11.75 -3.82
N MET A 31 11.09 -10.68 -3.15
CA MET A 31 11.48 -10.41 -1.75
C MET A 31 10.89 -11.40 -0.76
N LEU A 32 9.66 -11.87 -0.99
CA LEU A 32 8.94 -12.81 -0.13
C LEU A 32 9.19 -14.28 -0.52
N ASP A 33 10.05 -14.54 -1.50
CA ASP A 33 10.27 -15.88 -2.09
C ASP A 33 8.95 -16.56 -2.50
N TYR A 34 8.06 -15.77 -3.09
CA TYR A 34 6.73 -16.21 -3.49
C TYR A 34 6.82 -17.04 -4.77
N GLU A 35 6.27 -18.26 -4.75
CA GLU A 35 6.42 -19.25 -5.82
C GLU A 35 5.88 -18.78 -7.19
N LEU A 36 4.93 -17.86 -7.19
CA LEU A 36 4.28 -17.37 -8.41
C LEU A 36 4.71 -15.93 -8.72
N THR A 37 5.27 -15.70 -9.90
CA THR A 37 5.52 -14.34 -10.38
C THR A 37 4.19 -13.71 -10.85
N PRO A 38 3.69 -12.63 -10.22
CA PRO A 38 2.44 -11.99 -10.61
C PRO A 38 2.53 -11.46 -12.04
N GLN A 39 1.42 -11.56 -12.79
CA GLN A 39 1.27 -10.98 -14.13
C GLN A 39 0.24 -9.84 -14.14
N ALA A 40 0.27 -9.02 -15.19
CA ALA A 40 -0.71 -7.95 -15.34
C ALA A 40 -2.12 -8.54 -15.47
N GLY A 41 -3.02 -8.12 -14.58
CA GLY A 41 -4.39 -8.62 -14.51
C GLY A 41 -4.60 -9.76 -13.52
N ASP A 42 -3.53 -10.32 -12.94
CA ASP A 42 -3.67 -11.31 -11.87
C ASP A 42 -4.22 -10.66 -10.60
N PRO A 43 -5.03 -11.40 -9.82
CA PRO A 43 -5.43 -10.95 -8.51
C PRO A 43 -4.21 -10.80 -7.60
N LEU A 44 -4.16 -9.70 -6.86
CA LEU A 44 -3.10 -9.46 -5.89
C LEU A 44 -3.21 -10.48 -4.73
N PRO A 45 -2.10 -11.10 -4.28
CA PRO A 45 -2.11 -11.99 -3.14
C PRO A 45 -2.65 -11.33 -1.86
N PRO A 46 -3.29 -12.11 -0.96
CA PRO A 46 -3.82 -11.57 0.28
C PRO A 46 -2.72 -10.94 1.14
N GLY A 47 -3.02 -9.77 1.71
CA GLY A 47 -2.09 -9.02 2.57
C GLY A 47 -1.11 -8.09 1.83
N TRP A 48 -0.98 -8.20 0.50
CA TRP A 48 -0.04 -7.35 -0.24
C TRP A 48 -0.60 -5.96 -0.52
N HIS A 49 -1.90 -5.72 -0.32
CA HIS A 49 -2.50 -4.41 -0.57
C HIS A 49 -1.88 -3.30 0.29
N TRP A 50 -1.38 -3.59 1.50
CA TRP A 50 -0.79 -2.59 2.39
C TRP A 50 0.47 -1.91 1.86
N ILE A 51 1.21 -2.54 0.96
CA ILE A 51 2.46 -1.98 0.42
C ILE A 51 2.23 -0.97 -0.71
N PHE A 52 1.02 -0.94 -1.27
CA PHE A 52 0.61 0.01 -2.32
C PHE A 52 0.07 1.31 -1.75
N PHE A 53 -0.19 1.38 -0.44
CA PHE A 53 -0.61 2.60 0.24
C PHE A 53 0.46 3.05 1.22
N PRO A 54 1.67 3.44 0.75
CA PRO A 54 2.57 4.16 1.62
C PRO A 54 1.83 5.39 2.16
N ARG A 55 1.88 5.59 3.47
CA ARG A 55 1.30 6.77 4.10
C ARG A 55 2.02 7.98 3.48
N ASP A 56 1.31 8.78 2.71
CA ASP A 56 1.85 10.06 2.25
C ASP A 56 2.27 10.88 3.47
N GLY A 57 3.40 11.57 3.34
CA GLY A 57 3.99 12.43 4.38
C GLY A 57 3.19 13.71 4.58
#